data_AF-A0A6G1SHF8-F1
#
_entry.id   AF-A0A6G1SHF8-F1
#
_cell.length_a   1.000
_cell.length_b   1.000
_cell.length_c   1.000
_cell.angle_alpha   90.00
_cell.angle_beta   90.00
_cell.angle_gamma   90.00
#
_symmetry.space_group_name_H-M   'P 1'
#
loop_
_entity.id
_entity.type
_entity.pdbx_description
1 polymer ?
#
loop_
_entity_poly.entity_id
_entity_poly.type
_entity_poly.pdbx_seq_one_letter_code
_entity_poly.pdbx_strand_id
1 'polypeptide(L)'
;YCRMKIVLAFALFGFLCISKTDAALAKPLASTRATEVLSKMISNGYDKRFRPDSKVTVDISAYLIRQYDYNEKDSTFAVDMYFRQLWNDPRLASSNMHSTDLLLGG
;
A
#
# COMPACT_ATOMS: atom_id res chain seq x y z
N TYR A 1 28.20 -57.31 5.56
CA TYR A 1 28.81 -56.10 4.93
C TYR A 1 28.09 -55.54 3.69
N CYS A 2 27.13 -56.23 3.06
CA CYS A 2 26.45 -55.73 1.84
C CYS A 2 25.13 -54.95 2.10
N ARG A 3 24.42 -55.20 3.22
CA ARG A 3 23.13 -54.53 3.53
C ARG A 3 23.25 -53.12 4.13
N MET A 4 24.38 -52.76 4.75
CA MET A 4 24.56 -51.43 5.38
C MET A 4 24.91 -50.32 4.38
N LYS A 5 25.51 -50.64 3.22
CA LYS A 5 25.91 -49.62 2.24
C LYS A 5 24.72 -49.04 1.46
N ILE A 6 23.67 -49.84 1.25
CA ILE A 6 22.45 -49.41 0.55
C ILE A 6 21.63 -48.44 1.41
N VAL A 7 21.50 -48.70 2.71
CA VAL A 7 20.75 -47.82 3.63
C VAL A 7 21.42 -46.45 3.77
N LEU A 8 22.76 -46.42 3.81
CA LEU A 8 23.52 -45.16 3.87
C LEU A 8 23.43 -44.35 2.57
N ALA A 9 23.35 -45.01 1.41
CA ALA A 9 23.17 -44.34 0.12
C ALA A 9 21.79 -43.69 -0.01
N PHE A 10 20.72 -44.36 0.47
CA PHE A 10 19.37 -43.76 0.49
C PHE A 10 19.22 -42.63 1.50
N ALA A 11 19.91 -42.69 2.65
CA ALA A 11 19.92 -41.61 3.63
C ALA A 11 20.64 -40.35 3.11
N LEU A 12 21.71 -40.50 2.34
CA LEU A 12 22.43 -39.37 1.73
C LEU A 12 21.68 -38.78 0.52
N PHE A 13 20.98 -39.62 -0.27
CA PHE A 13 20.18 -39.14 -1.40
C PHE A 13 18.86 -38.47 -0.96
N GLY A 14 18.25 -38.95 0.13
CA GLY A 14 17.07 -38.33 0.73
C GLY A 14 17.34 -36.96 1.35
N PHE A 15 18.57 -36.71 1.81
CA PHE A 15 18.96 -35.43 2.40
C PHE A 15 19.30 -34.34 1.36
N LEU A 16 19.68 -34.73 0.13
CA LEU A 16 20.00 -33.77 -0.93
C LEU A 16 18.76 -33.15 -1.60
N CYS A 17 17.61 -33.84 -1.54
CA CYS A 17 16.34 -33.36 -2.13
C CYS A 17 15.53 -32.44 -1.21
N ILE A 18 15.98 -32.18 0.02
CA ILE A 18 15.44 -31.12 0.88
C ILE A 18 16.34 -29.87 0.77
N SER A 19 16.81 -29.58 -0.43
CA SER A 19 17.38 -28.27 -0.75
C SER A 19 16.22 -27.33 -1.03
N LYS A 20 15.78 -26.65 0.05
CA LYS A 20 14.99 -25.42 0.11
C LYS A 20 14.32 -25.01 -1.22
N THR A 21 13.08 -25.43 -1.42
CA THR A 21 12.14 -24.60 -2.19
C THR A 21 11.57 -23.54 -1.27
N ASP A 22 12.43 -22.60 -0.85
CA ASP A 22 11.93 -21.27 -0.53
C ASP A 22 11.52 -20.68 -1.88
N ALA A 23 10.31 -21.03 -2.33
CA ALA A 23 9.52 -20.19 -3.22
C ALA A 23 9.25 -18.92 -2.42
N ALA A 24 10.28 -18.08 -2.28
CA ALA A 24 10.17 -16.73 -1.82
C ALA A 24 9.22 -16.07 -2.79
N LEU A 25 7.97 -15.97 -2.33
CA LEU A 25 6.87 -15.18 -2.82
C LEU A 25 7.38 -14.10 -3.78
N ALA A 26 7.43 -14.43 -5.07
CA ALA A 26 7.78 -13.48 -6.11
C ALA A 26 6.63 -12.48 -6.14
N LYS A 27 6.74 -11.43 -5.33
CA LYS A 27 5.79 -10.33 -5.35
C LYS A 27 5.75 -9.82 -6.79
N PRO A 28 4.55 -9.65 -7.36
CA PRO A 28 4.44 -9.17 -8.73
C PRO A 28 5.22 -7.87 -8.85
N LEU A 29 5.97 -7.70 -9.95
CA LEU A 29 6.86 -6.55 -10.20
C LEU A 29 6.17 -5.19 -9.95
N ALA A 30 4.87 -5.10 -10.20
CA ALA A 30 4.04 -3.93 -9.89
C ALA A 30 3.90 -3.65 -8.38
N SER A 31 3.74 -4.69 -7.55
CA SER A 31 3.68 -4.56 -6.08
C SER A 31 5.03 -4.10 -5.52
N THR A 32 6.13 -4.61 -6.07
CA THR A 32 7.48 -4.19 -5.68
C THR A 32 7.71 -2.71 -6.02
N ARG A 33 7.37 -2.29 -7.25
CA ARG A 33 7.48 -0.87 -7.68
C ARG A 33 6.60 0.07 -6.86
N ALA A 34 5.35 -0.31 -6.55
CA ALA A 34 4.47 0.50 -5.72
C ALA A 34 5.03 0.68 -4.30
N THR A 35 5.59 -0.38 -3.72
CA THR A 35 6.24 -0.34 -2.40
C THR A 35 7.50 0.52 -2.42
N GLU A 36 8.27 0.48 -3.50
CA GLU A 36 9.45 1.34 -3.69
C GLU A 36 9.08 2.82 -3.83
N VAL A 37 8.03 3.15 -4.59
CA VAL A 37 7.56 4.54 -4.72
C VAL A 37 7.04 5.07 -3.39
N LEU A 38 6.20 4.28 -2.70
CA LEU A 38 5.66 4.67 -1.39
C LEU A 38 6.76 4.86 -0.35
N SER A 39 7.72 3.92 -0.29
CA SER A 39 8.83 4.02 0.65
C SER A 39 9.68 5.25 0.37
N LYS A 40 9.97 5.57 -0.89
CA LYS A 40 10.67 6.81 -1.29
C LYS A 40 9.91 8.08 -0.89
N MET A 41 8.58 8.12 -1.09
CA MET A 41 7.76 9.29 -0.71
C MET A 41 7.81 9.59 0.78
N ILE A 42 7.78 8.56 1.63
CA ILE A 42 7.73 8.73 3.09
C ILE A 42 9.14 8.89 3.69
N SER A 43 10.12 8.15 3.20
CA SER A 43 11.48 8.14 3.78
C SER A 43 12.30 9.39 3.42
N ASN A 44 11.97 10.09 2.34
CA ASN A 44 12.73 11.24 1.85
C ASN A 44 12.39 12.55 2.60
N GLY A 45 12.44 12.53 3.94
CA GLY A 45 12.28 13.73 4.76
C GLY A 45 10.85 14.29 4.81
N TYR A 46 9.85 13.51 4.44
CA TYR A 46 8.45 13.92 4.56
C TYR A 46 8.03 14.02 6.03
N ASP A 47 7.84 15.24 6.53
CA ASP A 47 7.30 15.49 7.86
C ASP A 47 5.84 15.95 7.77
N LYS A 48 4.93 15.07 8.20
CA LYS A 48 3.48 15.31 8.23
C LYS A 48 3.04 16.42 9.18
N ARG A 49 3.90 16.85 10.12
CA ARG A 49 3.58 17.93 11.08
C ARG A 49 3.64 19.30 10.43
N PHE A 50 4.40 19.42 9.34
CA PHE A 50 4.57 20.67 8.63
C PHE A 50 3.65 20.74 7.41
N ARG A 51 2.97 21.88 7.30
CA ARG A 51 2.17 22.23 6.13
C ARG A 51 3.10 22.30 4.89
N PRO A 52 2.68 21.78 3.71
CA PRO A 52 3.49 21.77 2.50
C PRO A 52 3.96 23.17 2.05
N ASP A 53 3.08 24.16 2.17
CA ASP A 53 3.33 25.55 1.81
C ASP A 53 2.53 26.48 2.76
N SER A 54 2.89 27.75 2.79
CA SER A 54 2.19 28.84 3.45
C SER A 54 0.70 28.94 3.05
N LYS A 55 0.37 28.66 1.78
CA LYS A 55 -1.00 28.68 1.24
C LYS A 55 -1.32 27.34 0.57
N VAL A 56 -2.32 26.65 1.09
CA VAL A 56 -2.86 25.42 0.50
C VAL A 56 -4.34 25.63 0.21
N THR A 57 -4.74 25.46 -1.04
CA THR A 57 -6.16 25.41 -1.43
C THR A 57 -6.66 24.00 -1.16
N VAL A 58 -7.75 23.90 -0.39
CA VAL A 58 -8.42 22.64 -0.10
C VAL A 58 -9.80 22.71 -0.72
N ASP A 59 -10.06 21.85 -1.70
CA ASP A 59 -11.37 21.70 -2.30
C ASP A 59 -12.19 20.74 -1.44
N ILE A 60 -13.34 21.23 -0.99
CA ILE A 60 -14.23 20.51 -0.08
C ILE A 60 -15.53 20.19 -0.82
N SER A 61 -15.96 18.94 -0.72
CA SER A 61 -17.27 18.48 -1.18
C SER A 61 -17.93 17.64 -0.10
N ALA A 62 -19.17 17.98 0.24
CA ALA A 62 -19.96 17.22 1.19
C ALA A 62 -21.19 16.65 0.49
N TYR A 63 -21.44 15.35 0.66
CA TYR A 63 -22.66 14.69 0.20
C TYR A 63 -23.43 14.15 1.40
N LEU A 64 -24.61 14.72 1.63
CA LEU A 64 -25.49 14.31 2.72
C LEU A 64 -26.14 12.97 2.37
N ILE A 65 -25.95 11.98 3.23
CA ILE A 65 -26.54 10.64 3.05
C ILE A 65 -27.89 10.61 3.74
N ARG A 66 -27.91 10.98 5.02
CA ARG A 66 -29.09 10.95 5.87
C ARG A 66 -29.01 12.05 6.93
N GLN A 67 -30.17 12.59 7.25
CA GLN A 67 -30.37 13.41 8.43
C GLN A 67 -31.00 12.55 9.52
N TYR A 68 -30.46 12.63 10.73
CA TYR A 68 -31.02 12.02 11.92
C TYR A 68 -32.00 12.97 12.62
N ASP A 69 -32.40 12.58 13.82
CA ASP A 69 -33.31 13.34 14.65
C ASP A 69 -32.80 14.77 14.93
N TYR A 70 -33.76 15.68 15.04
CA TYR A 70 -33.53 17.06 15.44
C TYR A 70 -33.92 17.19 16.90
N ASN A 71 -33.02 17.67 17.73
CA ASN A 71 -33.33 18.00 19.11
C ASN A 71 -33.57 19.51 19.17
N GLU A 72 -34.84 19.93 19.15
CA GLU A 72 -35.25 21.33 19.22
C GLU A 72 -34.76 21.99 20.52
N LYS A 73 -34.84 21.25 21.63
CA LYS A 73 -34.51 21.76 22.97
C LYS A 73 -33.06 22.20 23.05
N ASP A 74 -32.16 21.46 22.41
CA ASP A 74 -30.72 21.74 22.38
C ASP A 74 -30.27 22.38 21.05
N SER A 75 -31.19 22.59 20.10
CA SER A 75 -30.93 23.10 18.75
C SER A 75 -29.82 22.35 18.01
N THR A 76 -29.80 21.02 18.14
CA THR A 76 -28.80 20.15 17.51
C THR A 76 -29.44 19.21 16.51
N PHE A 77 -28.74 18.91 15.43
CA PHE A 77 -29.11 17.86 14.49
C PHE A 77 -27.88 17.02 14.18
N ALA A 78 -28.10 15.74 13.94
CA ALA A 78 -27.05 14.83 13.50
C ALA A 78 -27.25 14.46 12.02
N VAL A 79 -26.14 14.26 11.31
CA VAL A 79 -26.18 13.85 9.91
C VAL A 79 -25.07 12.87 9.59
N ASP A 80 -25.37 11.94 8.70
CA ASP A 80 -24.38 11.14 7.99
C ASP A 80 -24.03 11.85 6.69
N MET A 81 -22.74 12.08 6.45
CA MET A 81 -22.26 12.63 5.19
C MET A 81 -20.96 11.98 4.71
N TYR A 82 -20.80 11.88 3.40
CA TYR A 82 -19.48 11.71 2.80
C TYR A 82 -18.81 13.08 2.72
N PHE A 83 -17.73 13.25 3.48
CA PHE A 83 -16.92 14.46 3.44
C PHE A 83 -15.64 14.20 2.66
N ARG A 84 -15.48 14.90 1.54
CA ARG A 84 -14.34 14.78 0.64
C ARG A 84 -13.49 16.04 0.70
N GLN A 85 -12.18 15.84 0.79
CA GLN A 85 -11.17 16.90 0.72
C GLN A 85 -10.16 16.55 -0.36
N LEU A 86 -9.80 17.53 -1.18
CA LEU A 86 -8.72 17.43 -2.15
C LEU A 86 -7.77 18.60 -1.95
N TRP A 87 -6.47 18.32 -1.95
CA TRP A 87 -5.44 19.35 -1.96
C TRP A 87 -4.20 18.83 -2.68
N ASN A 88 -3.37 19.74 -3.17
CA ASN A 88 -2.09 19.41 -3.80
C ASN A 88 -0.95 19.52 -2.78
N ASP A 89 -0.19 18.44 -2.58
CA ASP A 89 1.08 18.45 -1.84
C ASP A 89 2.24 18.18 -2.81
N PRO A 90 3.02 19.20 -3.18
CA PRO A 90 4.14 19.05 -4.10
C PRO A 90 5.21 18.05 -3.62
N ARG A 91 5.32 17.81 -2.31
CA ARG A 91 6.33 16.91 -1.71
C ARG A 91 6.03 15.44 -1.97
N LEU A 92 4.78 15.11 -2.30
CA LEU A 92 4.34 13.77 -2.64
C LEU A 92 4.41 13.48 -4.16
N ALA A 93 4.91 14.41 -4.97
CA ALA A 93 5.10 14.18 -6.40
C ALA A 93 6.22 13.16 -6.65
N SER A 94 5.91 12.05 -7.33
CA SER A 94 6.92 11.09 -7.81
C SER A 94 7.36 11.46 -9.22
N SER A 95 8.64 11.75 -9.42
CA SER A 95 9.23 12.10 -10.73
C SER A 95 9.18 10.97 -11.77
N ASN A 96 8.77 9.75 -11.37
CA ASN A 96 8.90 8.54 -12.19
C ASN A 96 7.56 7.98 -12.69
N MET A 97 6.47 8.74 -12.61
CA MET A 97 5.19 8.29 -13.16
C MET A 97 5.07 8.72 -14.63
N HIS A 98 5.77 8.01 -15.51
CA HIS A 98 5.55 8.19 -16.94
C HIS A 98 4.16 7.62 -17.27
N SER A 99 3.25 8.46 -17.78
CA SER A 99 1.85 8.11 -18.09
C SER A 99 1.69 7.00 -19.13
N THR A 100 2.77 6.46 -19.68
CA THR A 100 2.78 5.41 -20.70
C THR A 100 2.40 4.02 -20.16
N ASP A 101 2.47 3.79 -18.85
CA ASP A 101 2.19 2.47 -18.26
C ASP A 101 0.68 2.18 -18.03
N LEU A 102 -0.18 3.20 -18.18
CA LEU A 102 -1.65 3.04 -18.05
C LEU A 102 -2.34 2.72 -19.38
N LEU A 103 -1.62 2.71 -20.50
CA LEU A 103 -2.16 2.46 -21.84
C LEU A 103 -1.74 1.12 -22.47
N LEU A 104 -0.94 0.30 -21.77
CA LEU A 104 -0.47 -1.01 -22.25
C LEU A 104 -0.91 -2.17 -21.34
N GLY A 105 -2.13 -2.09 -20.82
CA GLY A 105 -2.81 -3.16 -20.10
C GLY A 105 -4.07 -3.65 -20.82
N GLY A 106 -4.00 -3.74 -22.16
CA GLY A 106 -5.02 -4.35 -23.02
C GLY A 106 -4.48 -5.60 -23.70
#